data_AF-A0A9E2FPR0-F1
#
_entry.id   AF-A0A9E2FPR0-F1
#
_cell.length_a   1.000
_cell.length_b   1.000
_cell.length_c   1.000
_cell.angle_alpha   90.00
_cell.angle_beta   90.00
_cell.angle_gamma   90.00
#
_symmetry.space_group_name_H-M   'P 1'
#
loop_
_entity.id
_entity.type
_entity.pdbx_description
1 polymer ?
#
loop_
_entity_poly.entity_id
_entity_poly.type
_entity_poly.pdbx_seq_one_letter_code
_entity_poly.pdbx_strand_id
1 'polypeptide(L)'
;MSDVRPLMHAIQNRDTEAARAALARDASQATDPLPGGLSPLMFALYNGAQEIAELLRAYRPLSLHEAVALDDTPAVARHVLDAPDAIRRHSVDGWTPLHLAAFFGQRDALLVLIGLGAPIDSISENPMQNTPMHAAIAGPAGEQMAPLLIGFGADVHHVGGSGITALHLAATRGFNGLTRLLMARGVDRSLKTEDDKTAADLARERGHLDVAHLLDNGLQ
;
A
#
# COMPACT_ATOMS: atom_id res chain seq x y z
N MET A 1 29.92 -14.55 -2.76
CA MET A 1 28.68 -15.26 -2.38
C MET A 1 27.93 -14.30 -1.48
N SER A 2 26.75 -13.83 -1.90
CA SER A 2 25.94 -12.91 -1.09
C SER A 2 25.68 -13.55 0.27
N ASP A 3 26.13 -12.94 1.36
CA ASP A 3 25.81 -13.42 2.71
C ASP A 3 24.29 -13.47 2.84
N VAL A 4 23.79 -14.69 2.86
CA VAL A 4 22.39 -15.01 3.10
C VAL A 4 22.07 -14.49 4.50
N ARG A 5 21.27 -13.41 4.58
CA ARG A 5 20.88 -12.82 5.87
C ARG A 5 19.85 -13.73 6.55
N PRO A 6 20.17 -14.40 7.68
CA PRO A 6 19.26 -15.34 8.32
C PRO A 6 17.92 -14.70 8.71
N LEU A 7 17.91 -13.44 9.13
CA LEU A 7 16.69 -12.71 9.45
C LEU A 7 15.78 -12.55 8.22
N MET A 8 16.33 -12.32 7.03
CA MET A 8 15.53 -12.17 5.80
C MET A 8 14.74 -13.45 5.51
N HIS A 9 15.37 -14.62 5.67
CA HIS A 9 14.68 -15.90 5.51
C HIS A 9 13.66 -16.17 6.60
N ALA A 10 13.96 -15.81 7.86
CA ALA A 10 13.00 -15.92 8.94
C ALA A 10 11.75 -15.06 8.65
N ILE A 11 11.93 -13.85 8.13
CA ILE A 11 10.82 -12.97 7.71
C ILE A 11 9.98 -13.60 6.59
N GLN A 12 10.61 -14.10 5.53
CA GLN A 12 9.92 -14.73 4.40
C GLN A 12 9.06 -15.92 4.82
N ASN A 13 9.56 -16.69 5.79
CA ASN A 13 8.86 -17.85 6.34
C ASN A 13 7.95 -17.51 7.52
N ARG A 14 7.92 -16.24 7.96
CA ARG A 14 7.19 -15.76 9.15
C ARG A 14 7.55 -16.56 10.41
N ASP A 15 8.82 -16.95 10.53
CA ASP A 15 9.35 -17.75 11.63
C ASP A 15 9.94 -16.85 12.72
N THR A 16 9.13 -16.54 13.72
CA THR A 16 9.51 -15.65 14.84
C THR A 16 10.65 -16.23 15.69
N GLU A 17 10.73 -17.55 15.85
CA GLU A 17 11.80 -18.23 16.58
C GLU A 17 13.14 -18.11 15.84
N ALA A 18 13.14 -18.40 14.53
CA ALA A 18 14.32 -18.22 13.69
C ALA A 18 14.75 -16.74 13.62
N ALA A 19 13.81 -15.81 13.61
CA ALA A 19 14.11 -14.38 13.66
C ALA A 19 14.81 -14.00 14.97
N ARG A 20 14.31 -14.47 16.11
CA ARG A 20 14.96 -14.26 17.42
C ARG A 20 16.36 -14.87 17.45
N ALA A 21 16.53 -16.09 16.93
CA ALA A 21 17.83 -16.74 16.87
C ALA A 21 18.82 -16.00 15.96
N ALA A 22 18.35 -15.46 14.83
CA ALA A 22 19.16 -14.64 13.93
C ALA A 22 19.61 -13.35 14.62
N LEU A 23 18.69 -12.63 15.26
CA LEU A 23 18.96 -11.38 15.97
C LEU A 23 19.84 -11.57 17.21
N ALA A 24 19.72 -12.70 17.90
CA ALA A 24 20.60 -13.05 19.02
C ALA A 24 22.05 -13.30 18.58
N ARG A 25 22.26 -13.77 17.35
CA ARG A 25 23.59 -13.97 16.77
C ARG A 25 24.17 -12.66 16.23
N ASP A 26 23.33 -11.84 15.62
CA ASP A 26 23.73 -10.55 15.05
C ASP A 26 22.53 -9.59 15.03
N ALA A 27 22.57 -8.63 15.95
CA ALA A 27 21.53 -7.61 16.10
C ALA A 27 21.56 -6.55 15.00
N SER A 28 22.67 -6.38 14.26
CA SER A 28 22.74 -5.39 13.17
C SER A 28 21.77 -5.74 12.05
N GLN A 29 21.41 -7.02 11.91
CA GLN A 29 20.38 -7.48 10.98
C GLN A 29 19.02 -6.80 11.21
N ALA A 30 18.71 -6.32 12.42
CA ALA A 30 17.47 -5.59 12.68
C ALA A 30 17.46 -4.19 12.05
N THR A 31 18.62 -3.60 11.81
CA THR A 31 18.76 -2.18 11.45
C THR A 31 19.37 -1.96 10.08
N ASP A 32 20.26 -2.85 9.64
CA ASP A 32 21.00 -2.72 8.40
C ASP A 32 20.04 -2.90 7.21
N PRO A 33 19.94 -1.91 6.30
CA PRO A 33 19.07 -2.01 5.14
C PRO A 33 19.35 -3.28 4.34
N LEU A 34 18.29 -3.93 3.88
CA LEU A 34 18.32 -5.08 2.99
C LEU A 34 18.73 -4.62 1.56
N PRO A 35 19.12 -5.53 0.66
CA PRO A 35 19.30 -5.19 -0.76
C PRO A 35 18.10 -4.40 -1.30
N GLY A 36 18.36 -3.28 -1.97
CA GLY A 36 17.32 -2.32 -2.40
C GLY A 36 17.01 -1.21 -1.38
N GLY A 37 17.69 -1.19 -0.23
CA GLY A 37 17.58 -0.10 0.76
C GLY A 37 16.40 -0.21 1.72
N LEU A 38 15.58 -1.25 1.59
CA LEU A 38 14.41 -1.47 2.45
C LEU A 38 14.85 -1.84 3.87
N SER A 39 14.19 -1.30 4.88
CA SER A 39 14.47 -1.70 6.25
C SER A 39 13.97 -3.13 6.52
N PRO A 40 14.61 -3.88 7.44
CA PRO A 40 14.13 -5.19 7.87
C PRO A 40 12.68 -5.16 8.39
N LEU A 41 12.30 -4.07 9.06
CA LEU A 41 10.94 -3.88 9.58
C LEU A 41 9.92 -3.74 8.44
N MET A 42 10.17 -2.85 7.47
CA MET A 42 9.28 -2.72 6.30
C MET A 42 9.19 -4.03 5.51
N PHE A 43 10.32 -4.74 5.38
CA PHE A 43 10.32 -6.06 4.74
C PHE A 43 9.47 -7.08 5.51
N ALA A 44 9.49 -7.07 6.85
CA ALA A 44 8.61 -7.89 7.67
C ALA A 44 7.13 -7.55 7.43
N LEU A 45 6.77 -6.27 7.36
CA LEU A 45 5.41 -5.83 7.08
C LEU A 45 4.92 -6.25 5.70
N TYR A 46 5.73 -6.06 4.65
CA TYR A 46 5.36 -6.50 3.29
C TYR A 46 5.19 -8.01 3.16
N ASN A 47 5.94 -8.79 3.93
CA ASN A 47 5.80 -10.25 3.96
C ASN A 47 4.67 -10.73 4.88
N GLY A 48 3.97 -9.83 5.58
CA GLY A 48 2.94 -10.20 6.56
C GLY A 48 3.50 -10.94 7.77
N ALA A 49 4.70 -10.57 8.21
CA ALA A 49 5.37 -11.10 9.40
C ALA A 49 5.20 -10.11 10.58
N GLN A 50 3.96 -9.87 11.02
CA GLN A 50 3.64 -8.83 12.02
C GLN A 50 4.38 -9.02 13.34
N GLU A 51 4.50 -10.26 13.83
CA GLU A 51 5.23 -10.54 15.08
C GLU A 51 6.71 -10.18 14.98
N ILE A 52 7.32 -10.43 13.82
CA ILE A 52 8.72 -10.07 13.57
C ILE A 52 8.85 -8.55 13.41
N ALA A 53 7.91 -7.88 12.73
CA ALA A 53 7.90 -6.43 12.64
C ALA A 53 7.83 -5.77 14.03
N GLU A 54 6.98 -6.29 14.93
CA GLU A 54 6.86 -5.82 16.30
C GLU A 54 8.15 -6.05 17.10
N LEU A 55 8.79 -7.22 16.94
CA LEU A 55 10.10 -7.50 17.53
C LEU A 55 11.17 -6.48 17.10
N LEU A 56 11.16 -6.08 15.82
CA LEU A 56 12.16 -5.18 15.24
C LEU A 56 12.02 -3.74 15.72
N ARG A 57 10.84 -3.32 16.21
CA ARG A 57 10.61 -1.95 16.73
C ARG A 57 11.54 -1.59 17.89
N ALA A 58 11.99 -2.57 18.66
CA ALA A 58 12.82 -2.35 19.84
C ALA A 58 14.28 -1.99 19.50
N TYR A 59 14.73 -2.18 18.26
CA TYR A 59 16.14 -2.05 17.89
C TYR A 59 16.53 -0.62 17.47
N ARG A 60 15.57 0.18 17.00
CA ARG A 60 15.80 1.59 16.64
C ARG A 60 14.51 2.40 16.64
N PRO A 61 14.58 3.74 16.78
CA PRO A 61 13.44 4.60 16.52
C PRO A 61 12.88 4.37 15.11
N LEU A 62 11.56 4.35 15.00
CA LEU A 62 10.87 4.19 13.71
C LEU A 62 11.10 5.41 12.83
N SER A 63 11.39 5.18 11.56
CA SER A 63 11.23 6.20 10.52
C SER A 63 9.75 6.56 10.33
N LEU A 64 9.45 7.66 9.63
CA LEU A 64 8.07 8.04 9.31
C LEU A 64 7.34 6.92 8.56
N HIS A 65 7.96 6.31 7.55
CA HIS A 65 7.34 5.24 6.75
C HIS A 65 7.01 4.00 7.59
N GLU A 66 7.91 3.61 8.50
CA GLU A 66 7.68 2.48 9.42
C GLU A 66 6.59 2.81 10.46
N ALA A 67 6.59 4.03 11.02
CA ALA A 67 5.56 4.48 11.94
C ALA A 67 4.18 4.46 11.29
N VAL A 68 4.08 4.93 10.04
CA VAL A 68 2.85 4.85 9.26
C VAL A 68 2.41 3.41 9.05
N ALA A 69 3.32 2.55 8.60
CA ALA A 69 2.99 1.16 8.29
C ALA A 69 2.60 0.33 9.53
N LEU A 70 2.92 0.82 10.74
CA LEU A 70 2.54 0.26 12.04
C LEU A 70 1.38 0.98 12.72
N ASP A 71 0.76 1.96 12.06
CA ASP A 71 -0.31 2.81 12.61
C ASP A 71 0.07 3.59 13.89
N ASP A 72 1.37 3.88 14.07
CA ASP A 72 1.89 4.63 15.22
C ASP A 72 1.62 6.13 15.07
N THR A 73 0.36 6.53 15.28
CA THR A 73 -0.10 7.91 15.06
C THR A 73 0.67 8.98 15.84
N PRO A 74 1.09 8.78 17.10
CA PRO A 74 1.93 9.76 17.79
C PRO A 74 3.30 9.93 17.13
N ALA A 75 3.93 8.83 16.71
CA ALA A 75 5.20 8.91 15.99
C ALA A 75 5.04 9.57 14.62
N VAL A 76 3.97 9.27 13.88
CA VAL A 76 3.65 9.92 12.60
C VAL A 76 3.50 11.42 12.78
N ALA A 77 2.67 11.86 13.73
CA ALA A 77 2.43 13.27 13.99
C ALA A 77 3.73 13.99 14.38
N ARG A 78 4.53 13.40 15.27
CA ARG A 78 5.83 13.96 15.67
C ARG A 78 6.77 14.13 14.48
N HIS A 79 6.95 13.09 13.66
CA HIS A 79 7.83 13.15 12.48
C HIS A 79 7.43 14.27 11.51
N VAL A 80 6.13 14.41 11.25
CA VAL A 80 5.63 15.45 10.33
C VAL A 80 5.72 16.84 10.96
N LEU A 81 5.49 17.00 12.27
CA LEU A 81 5.62 18.29 12.94
C LEU A 81 7.09 18.75 13.03
N ASP A 82 8.01 17.82 13.29
CA ASP A 82 9.45 18.10 13.34
C ASP A 82 10.04 18.40 11.95
N ALA A 83 9.49 17.76 10.91
CA ALA A 83 9.91 17.94 9.53
C ALA A 83 8.71 17.90 8.56
N PRO A 84 8.00 19.03 8.34
CA PRO A 84 6.77 19.07 7.53
C PRO A 84 6.91 18.50 6.13
N ASP A 85 8.06 18.71 5.47
CA ASP A 85 8.32 18.17 4.13
C ASP A 85 8.37 16.63 4.09
N ALA A 86 8.59 15.96 5.23
CA ALA A 86 8.63 14.50 5.31
C ALA A 86 7.31 13.85 4.87
N ILE A 87 6.18 14.56 5.00
CA ILE A 87 4.85 14.09 4.59
C ILE A 87 4.75 13.81 3.08
N ARG A 88 5.68 14.35 2.27
CA ARG A 88 5.75 14.19 0.81
C ARG A 88 6.90 13.28 0.37
N ARG A 89 7.80 12.90 1.26
CA ARG A 89 9.01 12.15 0.89
C ARG A 89 8.68 10.71 0.55
N HIS A 90 9.10 10.28 -0.63
CA HIS A 90 8.95 8.90 -1.06
C HIS A 90 9.89 7.98 -0.26
N SER A 91 9.40 6.77 0.04
CA SER A 91 10.21 5.65 0.50
C SER A 91 11.07 5.12 -0.65
N VAL A 92 11.95 4.16 -0.34
CA VAL A 92 12.88 3.56 -1.30
C VAL A 92 12.20 2.84 -2.48
N ASP A 93 10.95 2.41 -2.31
CA ASP A 93 10.09 1.81 -3.33
C ASP A 93 9.18 2.84 -4.03
N GLY A 94 9.36 4.13 -3.76
CA GLY A 94 8.68 5.22 -4.44
C GLY A 94 7.31 5.57 -3.86
N TRP A 95 7.02 5.27 -2.59
CA TRP A 95 5.72 5.50 -1.98
C TRP A 95 5.74 6.69 -1.03
N THR A 96 4.76 7.59 -1.09
CA THR A 96 4.61 8.60 -0.03
C THR A 96 4.06 7.97 1.26
N PRO A 97 4.17 8.62 2.43
CA PRO A 97 3.56 8.14 3.66
C PRO A 97 2.06 7.82 3.49
N LEU A 98 1.32 8.64 2.75
CA LEU A 98 -0.11 8.41 2.53
C LEU A 98 -0.39 7.15 1.69
N HIS A 99 0.48 6.82 0.73
CA HIS A 99 0.36 5.55 0.01
C HIS A 99 0.54 4.34 0.93
N LEU A 100 1.55 4.38 1.82
CA LEU A 100 1.80 3.28 2.75
C LEU A 100 0.64 3.09 3.72
N ALA A 101 0.11 4.19 4.29
CA ALA A 101 -1.07 4.14 5.15
C ALA A 101 -2.26 3.49 4.43
N ALA A 102 -2.49 3.90 3.18
CA ALA A 102 -3.56 3.39 2.34
C ALA A 102 -3.41 1.89 2.05
N PHE A 103 -2.23 1.44 1.62
CA PHE A 103 -1.99 0.04 1.27
C PHE A 103 -2.01 -0.88 2.49
N PHE A 104 -1.37 -0.51 3.60
CA PHE A 104 -1.39 -1.34 4.80
C PHE A 104 -2.74 -1.31 5.53
N GLY A 105 -3.66 -0.43 5.14
CA GLY A 105 -4.97 -0.32 5.80
C GLY A 105 -4.93 0.43 7.13
N GLN A 106 -3.90 1.25 7.35
CA GLN A 106 -3.65 1.97 8.60
C GLN A 106 -4.51 3.23 8.63
N ARG A 107 -5.75 3.05 9.06
CA ARG A 107 -6.80 4.07 9.02
C ARG A 107 -6.41 5.29 9.85
N ASP A 108 -5.87 5.11 11.05
CA ASP A 108 -5.65 6.24 11.94
C ASP A 108 -4.44 7.07 11.47
N ALA A 109 -3.36 6.43 11.02
CA ALA A 109 -2.24 7.08 10.35
C ALA A 109 -2.67 7.80 9.07
N LEU A 110 -3.56 7.20 8.27
CA LEU A 110 -4.13 7.85 7.08
C LEU A 110 -4.84 9.16 7.46
N LEU A 111 -5.71 9.12 8.48
CA LEU A 111 -6.46 10.28 8.96
C LEU A 111 -5.54 11.37 9.51
N VAL A 112 -4.51 11.00 10.28
CA VAL A 112 -3.50 11.94 10.78
C VAL A 112 -2.75 12.59 9.62
N LEU A 113 -2.28 11.82 8.65
CA LEU A 113 -1.58 12.34 7.48
C LEU A 113 -2.45 13.32 6.67
N ILE A 114 -3.72 12.97 6.39
CA ILE A 114 -4.66 13.86 5.70
C ILE A 114 -4.89 15.14 6.53
N GLY A 115 -5.10 15.00 7.84
CA GLY A 115 -5.29 16.14 8.75
C GLY A 115 -4.07 17.07 8.84
N LEU A 116 -2.88 16.54 8.63
CA LEU A 116 -1.62 17.30 8.55
C LEU A 116 -1.30 17.81 7.15
N GLY A 117 -2.20 17.64 6.18
CA GLY A 117 -2.07 18.19 4.83
C GLY A 117 -1.30 17.32 3.85
N ALA A 118 -1.29 16.00 4.04
CA ALA A 118 -0.74 15.08 3.04
C ALA A 118 -1.51 15.24 1.71
N PRO A 119 -0.83 15.31 0.55
CA PRO A 119 -1.52 15.48 -0.73
C PRO A 119 -2.19 14.17 -1.11
N ILE A 120 -3.53 14.22 -1.21
CA ILE A 120 -4.38 13.05 -1.38
C ILE A 120 -4.12 12.28 -2.68
N ASP A 121 -3.74 12.99 -3.74
CA ASP A 121 -3.47 12.45 -5.08
C ASP A 121 -1.97 12.51 -5.43
N SER A 122 -1.08 12.37 -4.44
CA SER A 122 0.35 12.24 -4.71
C SER A 122 0.61 11.07 -5.67
N ILE A 123 1.56 11.20 -6.60
CA ILE A 123 1.93 10.11 -7.50
C ILE A 123 3.16 9.38 -6.96
N SER A 124 3.15 8.05 -6.98
CA SER A 124 4.29 7.22 -6.60
C SER A 124 5.44 7.36 -7.59
N GLU A 125 6.68 7.37 -7.07
CA GLU A 125 7.93 7.40 -7.86
C GLU A 125 8.40 5.98 -8.19
N ASN A 126 7.49 5.18 -8.75
CA ASN A 126 7.80 3.86 -9.29
C ASN A 126 7.01 3.66 -10.60
N PRO A 127 7.33 2.62 -11.38
CA PRO A 127 6.69 2.42 -12.70
C PRO A 127 5.16 2.31 -12.66
N MET A 128 4.57 2.00 -11.51
CA MET A 128 3.11 1.91 -11.37
C MET A 128 2.43 3.27 -11.38
N GLN A 129 3.13 4.38 -11.09
CA GLN A 129 2.59 5.75 -11.05
C GLN A 129 1.21 5.83 -10.35
N ASN A 130 1.10 5.17 -9.20
CA ASN A 130 -0.13 5.02 -8.45
C ASN A 130 -0.44 6.28 -7.64
N THR A 131 -1.73 6.47 -7.31
CA THR A 131 -2.16 7.36 -6.22
C THR A 131 -2.34 6.56 -4.92
N PRO A 132 -2.50 7.20 -3.74
CA PRO A 132 -2.88 6.52 -2.51
C PRO A 132 -4.16 5.70 -2.64
N MET A 133 -5.11 6.10 -3.49
CA MET A 133 -6.31 5.28 -3.75
C MET A 133 -5.97 4.00 -4.51
N HIS A 134 -5.09 4.03 -5.52
CA HIS A 134 -4.62 2.82 -6.19
C HIS A 134 -3.91 1.88 -5.20
N ALA A 135 -3.05 2.44 -4.35
CA ALA A 135 -2.40 1.74 -3.25
C ALA A 135 -3.41 1.09 -2.28
N ALA A 136 -4.45 1.81 -1.86
CA ALA A 136 -5.51 1.25 -1.03
C ALA A 136 -6.14 0.00 -1.65
N ILE A 137 -6.57 0.09 -2.92
CA ILE A 137 -7.27 -1.01 -3.60
C ILE A 137 -6.38 -2.25 -3.73
N ALA A 138 -5.08 -2.05 -3.98
CA ALA A 138 -4.09 -3.12 -4.03
C ALA A 138 -3.83 -3.78 -2.66
N GLY A 139 -4.04 -3.04 -1.57
CA GLY A 139 -3.84 -3.49 -0.21
C GLY A 139 -4.90 -4.49 0.29
N PRO A 140 -4.64 -5.16 1.43
CA PRO A 140 -5.58 -6.08 2.07
C PRO A 140 -6.91 -5.41 2.48
N ALA A 141 -6.89 -4.13 2.86
CA ALA A 141 -8.07 -3.38 3.33
C ALA A 141 -8.73 -2.50 2.26
N GLY A 142 -8.47 -2.77 0.98
CA GLY A 142 -8.84 -1.87 -0.12
C GLY A 142 -10.33 -1.55 -0.24
N GLU A 143 -11.19 -2.52 0.06
CA GLU A 143 -12.64 -2.34 0.02
C GLU A 143 -13.16 -1.34 1.08
N GLN A 144 -12.41 -1.13 2.17
CA GLN A 144 -12.74 -0.13 3.20
C GLN A 144 -11.96 1.18 3.01
N MET A 145 -10.69 1.11 2.61
CA MET A 145 -9.81 2.28 2.51
C MET A 145 -10.07 3.14 1.28
N ALA A 146 -10.42 2.54 0.13
CA ALA A 146 -10.67 3.32 -1.08
C ALA A 146 -11.92 4.22 -0.95
N PRO A 147 -13.08 3.76 -0.44
CA PRO A 147 -14.21 4.66 -0.18
C PRO A 147 -13.90 5.79 0.80
N LEU A 148 -13.03 5.54 1.79
CA LEU A 148 -12.59 6.57 2.73
C LEU A 148 -11.82 7.69 2.02
N LEU A 149 -10.83 7.34 1.18
CA LEU A 149 -10.08 8.30 0.38
C LEU A 149 -10.99 9.07 -0.60
N ILE A 150 -11.93 8.38 -1.25
CA ILE A 150 -12.94 9.02 -2.10
C ILE A 150 -13.79 10.03 -1.31
N GLY A 151 -14.12 9.71 -0.05
CA GLY A 151 -14.83 10.60 0.86
C GLY A 151 -14.05 11.87 1.23
N PHE A 152 -12.71 11.80 1.21
CA PHE A 152 -11.82 12.95 1.38
C PHE A 152 -11.50 13.69 0.07
N GLY A 153 -12.11 13.29 -1.05
CA GLY A 153 -11.98 13.99 -2.32
C GLY A 153 -10.84 13.49 -3.21
N ALA A 154 -10.35 12.27 -3.01
CA ALA A 154 -9.38 11.66 -3.92
C ALA A 154 -9.93 11.58 -5.35
N ASP A 155 -9.10 11.89 -6.35
CA ASP A 155 -9.47 11.77 -7.76
C ASP A 155 -9.62 10.30 -8.17
N VAL A 156 -10.79 9.97 -8.70
CA VAL A 156 -11.12 8.61 -9.16
C VAL A 156 -10.72 8.35 -10.61
N HIS A 157 -10.35 9.39 -11.36
CA HIS A 157 -10.09 9.33 -12.80
C HIS A 157 -8.61 9.18 -13.17
N HIS A 158 -7.70 9.21 -12.19
CA HIS A 158 -6.28 9.02 -12.45
C HIS A 158 -6.02 7.69 -13.17
N VAL A 159 -5.15 7.76 -14.18
CA VAL A 159 -4.65 6.61 -14.93
C VAL A 159 -3.19 6.39 -14.54
N GLY A 160 -2.92 5.32 -13.82
CA GLY A 160 -1.59 4.91 -13.43
C GLY A 160 -0.79 4.29 -14.58
N GLY A 161 0.36 3.74 -14.22
CA GLY A 161 1.23 3.00 -15.11
C GLY A 161 0.49 1.86 -15.81
N SER A 162 0.87 1.60 -17.06
CA SER A 162 0.24 0.61 -17.93
C SER A 162 -1.25 0.80 -18.19
N GLY A 163 -1.75 2.04 -18.09
CA GLY A 163 -3.16 2.36 -18.33
C GLY A 163 -4.11 1.88 -17.23
N ILE A 164 -3.58 1.50 -16.06
CA ILE A 164 -4.38 0.97 -14.96
C ILE A 164 -5.17 2.10 -14.28
N THR A 165 -6.45 1.85 -14.03
CA THR A 165 -7.33 2.77 -13.29
C THR A 165 -7.80 2.13 -11.99
N ALA A 166 -8.40 2.92 -11.11
CA ALA A 166 -9.06 2.40 -9.91
C ALA A 166 -10.13 1.34 -10.25
N LEU A 167 -10.82 1.47 -11.37
CA LEU A 167 -11.84 0.52 -11.81
C LEU A 167 -11.22 -0.81 -12.27
N HIS A 168 -10.09 -0.78 -12.98
CA HIS A 168 -9.32 -1.98 -13.30
C HIS A 168 -8.90 -2.74 -12.03
N LEU A 169 -8.40 -2.03 -11.02
CA LEU A 169 -7.99 -2.63 -9.75
C LEU A 169 -9.19 -3.20 -8.99
N ALA A 170 -10.28 -2.45 -8.85
CA ALA A 170 -11.50 -2.91 -8.16
C ALA A 170 -12.08 -4.17 -8.83
N ALA A 171 -12.08 -4.20 -10.16
CA ALA A 171 -12.53 -5.33 -10.96
C ALA A 171 -11.64 -6.57 -10.76
N THR A 172 -10.31 -6.39 -10.81
CA THR A 172 -9.32 -7.45 -10.54
C THR A 172 -9.46 -8.03 -9.13
N ARG A 173 -9.91 -7.23 -8.16
CA ARG A 173 -10.08 -7.62 -6.75
C ARG A 173 -11.48 -8.16 -6.44
N GLY A 174 -12.44 -8.02 -7.35
CA GLY A 174 -13.84 -8.42 -7.13
C GLY A 174 -14.62 -7.52 -6.19
N PHE A 175 -14.20 -6.27 -5.98
CA PHE A 175 -14.84 -5.35 -5.03
C PHE A 175 -16.12 -4.75 -5.62
N ASN A 176 -17.24 -5.50 -5.55
CA ASN A 176 -18.52 -5.11 -6.15
C ASN A 176 -18.99 -3.71 -5.71
N GLY A 177 -18.94 -3.43 -4.41
CA GLY A 177 -19.36 -2.14 -3.86
C GLY A 177 -18.51 -0.97 -4.36
N LEU A 178 -17.18 -1.15 -4.41
CA LEU A 178 -16.27 -0.13 -4.92
C LEU A 178 -16.44 0.07 -6.44
N THR A 179 -16.61 -1.01 -7.21
CA THR A 179 -16.90 -0.93 -8.64
C THR A 179 -18.14 -0.09 -8.90
N ARG A 180 -19.24 -0.33 -8.16
CA ARG A 180 -20.47 0.48 -8.27
C ARG A 180 -20.22 1.94 -7.95
N LEU A 181 -19.47 2.22 -6.87
CA LEU A 181 -19.13 3.57 -6.48
C LEU A 181 -18.33 4.30 -7.58
N LEU A 182 -17.30 3.68 -8.13
CA LEU A 182 -16.47 4.25 -9.20
C LEU A 182 -17.28 4.49 -10.48
N MET A 183 -18.15 3.55 -10.87
CA MET A 183 -19.08 3.74 -11.99
C MET A 183 -20.04 4.90 -11.75
N ALA A 184 -20.56 5.05 -10.53
CA ALA A 184 -21.45 6.14 -10.15
C ALA A 184 -20.73 7.51 -10.16
N ARG A 185 -19.40 7.51 -10.02
CA ARG A 185 -18.54 8.69 -10.20
C ARG A 185 -18.11 8.92 -11.65
N GLY A 186 -18.61 8.12 -12.61
CA GLY A 186 -18.37 8.33 -14.03
C GLY A 186 -16.97 7.91 -14.49
N VAL A 187 -16.29 7.00 -13.77
CA VAL A 187 -15.04 6.42 -14.27
C VAL A 187 -15.32 5.64 -15.56
N ASP A 188 -14.57 5.95 -16.62
CA ASP A 188 -14.77 5.33 -17.93
C ASP A 188 -14.39 3.84 -17.91
N ARG A 189 -15.42 3.00 -18.01
CA ARG A 189 -15.30 1.53 -18.04
C ARG A 189 -14.78 0.96 -19.37
N SER A 190 -14.68 1.79 -20.41
CA SER A 190 -14.17 1.39 -21.72
C SER A 190 -12.66 1.59 -21.88
N LEU A 191 -12.01 2.28 -20.92
CA LEU A 191 -10.56 2.40 -20.89
C LEU A 191 -9.91 1.03 -20.85
N LYS A 192 -8.77 0.94 -21.54
CA LYS A 192 -8.00 -0.28 -21.65
C LYS A 192 -6.60 -0.10 -21.09
N THR A 193 -6.07 -1.17 -20.51
CA THR A 193 -4.66 -1.28 -20.15
C THR A 193 -3.77 -1.37 -21.40
N GLU A 194 -2.45 -1.32 -21.21
CA GLU A 194 -1.48 -1.58 -22.29
C GLU A 194 -1.64 -2.97 -22.92
N ASP A 195 -2.16 -3.94 -22.19
CA ASP A 195 -2.48 -5.29 -22.67
C ASP A 195 -3.85 -5.39 -23.39
N ASP A 196 -4.45 -4.25 -23.74
CA ASP A 196 -5.77 -4.14 -24.40
C ASP A 196 -6.94 -4.72 -23.59
N LYS A 197 -6.83 -4.73 -22.24
CA LYS A 197 -7.87 -5.26 -21.34
C LYS A 197 -8.71 -4.16 -20.72
N THR A 198 -10.03 -4.30 -20.77
CA THR A 198 -10.95 -3.49 -19.97
C THR A 198 -11.04 -4.01 -18.54
N ALA A 199 -11.63 -3.22 -17.64
CA ALA A 199 -11.94 -3.68 -16.29
C ALA A 199 -12.83 -4.95 -16.28
N ALA A 200 -13.79 -5.06 -17.21
CA ALA A 200 -14.64 -6.24 -17.31
C ALA A 200 -13.85 -7.49 -17.70
N ASP A 201 -12.87 -7.36 -18.60
CA ASP A 201 -11.99 -8.46 -19.01
C ASP A 201 -11.15 -8.97 -17.84
N LEU A 202 -10.53 -8.06 -17.08
CA LEU A 202 -9.76 -8.42 -15.89
C LEU A 202 -10.63 -9.11 -14.82
N ALA A 203 -11.85 -8.64 -14.60
CA ALA A 203 -12.79 -9.31 -13.69
C ALA A 203 -13.08 -10.75 -14.14
N ARG A 204 -13.31 -11.00 -15.44
CA ARG A 204 -13.55 -12.36 -15.97
C ARG A 204 -12.33 -13.25 -15.81
N GLU A 205 -11.14 -12.75 -16.11
CA GLU A 205 -9.89 -13.50 -15.96
C GLU A 205 -9.62 -13.92 -14.51
N ARG A 206 -10.07 -13.12 -13.54
CA ARG A 206 -9.99 -13.42 -12.10
C ARG A 206 -11.19 -14.20 -11.56
N GLY A 207 -12.20 -14.49 -12.39
CA GLY A 207 -13.40 -15.22 -11.99
C GLY A 207 -14.46 -14.40 -11.25
N HIS A 208 -14.33 -13.07 -11.21
CA HIS A 208 -15.28 -12.14 -10.61
C HIS A 208 -16.43 -11.81 -11.57
N LEU A 209 -17.22 -12.84 -11.90
CA LEU A 209 -18.24 -12.77 -12.96
C LEU A 209 -19.38 -11.79 -12.64
N ASP A 210 -19.71 -11.59 -11.37
CA ASP A 210 -20.69 -10.60 -10.92
C ASP A 210 -20.23 -9.17 -11.20
N VAL A 211 -18.94 -8.88 -10.96
CA VAL A 211 -18.33 -7.60 -11.27
C VAL A 211 -18.19 -7.40 -12.79
N ALA A 212 -17.82 -8.44 -13.53
CA ALA A 212 -17.81 -8.39 -14.99
C ALA A 212 -19.21 -8.08 -15.55
N HIS A 213 -20.24 -8.76 -15.06
CA HIS A 213 -21.62 -8.54 -15.48
C HIS A 213 -22.09 -7.12 -15.17
N LEU A 214 -21.76 -6.60 -13.98
CA LEU A 214 -22.01 -5.22 -13.60
C LEU A 214 -21.33 -4.23 -14.57
N LEU A 215 -20.06 -4.48 -14.90
CA LEU A 215 -19.28 -3.62 -15.79
C LEU A 215 -19.82 -3.64 -17.22
N ASP A 216 -20.32 -4.76 -17.72
CA ASP A 216 -20.93 -4.83 -19.06
C ASP A 216 -22.27 -4.07 -19.09
N ASN A 217 -23.14 -4.34 -18.11
CA ASN A 217 -24.55 -3.93 -18.17
C ASN A 217 -24.82 -2.55 -17.56
N GLY A 218 -23.87 -2.00 -16.79
CA GLY A 218 -24.01 -0.69 -16.15
C GLY A 218 -24.70 -0.76 -14.79
N LEU A 219 -24.90 0.41 -14.18
CA LEU A 219 -25.70 0.55 -12.97
C LEU A 219 -27.18 0.47 -13.37
N GLN A 220 -27.86 -0.61 -12.99
CA GLN A 220 -29.32 -0.73 -13.08
C GLN A 220 -30.03 0.19 -12.08
#